data_AF-A0A3C1PSC0-F1
#
_entry.id   AF-A0A3C1PSC0-F1
#
_cell.length_a   1.000
_cell.length_b   1.000
_cell.length_c   1.000
_cell.angle_alpha   90.00
_cell.angle_beta   90.00
_cell.angle_gamma   90.00
#
_symmetry.space_group_name_H-M   'P 1'
#
loop_
_entity.id
_entity.type
_entity.pdbx_description
1 polymer ?
#
loop_
_entity_poly.entity_id
_entity_poly.type
_entity_poly.pdbx_seq_one_letter_code
_entity_poly.pdbx_strand_id
1 'polypeptide(L)'
;MKQKMTRTEFEEKLIEIGAHRYHNQHPFHHRMYTGQCSVDEIRAWALNRFCYQRIIPEKDSYVMAKLESVEDRREWRQRIVDHDGEIDDHPEGGLRRWLALTTQLGFDKGYVMSMNGA
;
A
#
# COMPACT_ATOMS: atom_id res chain seq x y z
N MET A 1 11.75 -29.76 18.51
CA MET A 1 10.74 -28.71 18.76
C MET A 1 11.34 -27.37 18.38
N LYS A 2 10.61 -26.47 17.69
CA LYS A 2 11.08 -25.10 17.49
C LYS A 2 11.06 -24.39 18.84
N GLN A 3 12.21 -23.90 19.29
CA GLN A 3 12.32 -23.12 20.53
C GLN A 3 11.60 -21.77 20.33
N LYS A 4 10.82 -21.35 21.33
CA LYS A 4 10.17 -20.03 21.30
C LYS A 4 11.22 -18.95 21.51
N MET A 5 11.25 -17.97 20.61
CA MET A 5 12.10 -16.78 20.73
C MET A 5 11.61 -15.91 21.88
N THR A 6 12.53 -15.20 22.51
CA THR A 6 12.20 -14.03 23.33
C THR A 6 11.58 -12.93 22.45
N ARG A 7 10.96 -11.93 23.08
CA ARG A 7 10.37 -10.79 22.35
C ARG A 7 11.41 -10.08 21.47
N THR A 8 12.59 -9.82 22.02
CA THR A 8 13.69 -9.13 21.32
C THR A 8 14.18 -9.95 20.14
N GLU A 9 14.47 -11.24 20.35
CA GLU A 9 14.91 -12.13 19.26
C GLU A 9 13.85 -12.23 18.15
N PHE A 10 12.56 -12.26 18.52
CA PHE A 10 11.48 -12.30 17.54
C PHE A 10 11.41 -11.01 16.71
N GLU A 11 11.53 -9.85 17.35
CA GLU A 11 11.55 -8.55 16.66
C GLU A 11 12.77 -8.42 15.73
N GLU A 12 13.95 -8.80 16.20
CA GLU A 12 15.18 -8.83 15.39
C GLU A 12 14.99 -9.70 14.14
N LYS A 13 14.33 -10.86 14.28
CA LYS A 13 14.02 -11.72 13.13
C LYS A 13 13.01 -11.11 12.15
N LEU A 14 12.01 -10.35 12.62
CA LEU A 14 11.11 -9.62 11.72
C LEU A 14 11.87 -8.54 10.93
N ILE A 15 12.76 -7.80 11.59
CA ILE A 15 13.59 -6.77 10.95
C ILE A 15 14.55 -7.39 9.92
N GLU A 16 15.19 -8.52 10.27
CA GLU A 16 16.10 -9.24 9.37
C GLU A 16 15.39 -9.67 8.07
N ILE A 17 14.14 -10.14 8.15
CA ILE A 17 13.35 -10.45 6.96
C ILE A 17 13.17 -9.20 6.10
N GLY A 18 12.84 -8.06 6.71
CA GLY A 18 12.72 -6.78 6.01
C GLY A 18 14.01 -6.39 5.27
N ALA A 19 15.17 -6.53 5.94
CA ALA A 19 16.47 -6.19 5.35
C ALA A 19 16.78 -6.96 4.05
N HIS A 20 16.28 -8.20 3.94
CA HIS A 20 16.57 -9.07 2.81
C HIS A 20 15.43 -9.21 1.79
N ARG A 21 14.18 -9.01 2.21
CA ARG A 21 12.99 -9.36 1.40
C ARG A 21 12.07 -8.18 1.13
N TYR A 22 12.30 -7.03 1.75
CA TYR A 22 11.50 -5.85 1.46
C TYR A 22 11.74 -5.38 0.02
N HIS A 23 10.70 -4.86 -0.62
CA HIS A 23 10.70 -4.57 -2.06
C HIS A 23 11.66 -3.45 -2.48
N ASN A 24 12.25 -2.72 -1.54
CA ASN A 24 13.27 -1.72 -1.84
C ASN A 24 14.54 -2.34 -2.46
N GLN A 25 14.79 -3.63 -2.17
CA GLN A 25 15.88 -4.41 -2.77
C GLN A 25 15.55 -4.90 -4.20
N HIS A 26 14.30 -4.76 -4.66
CA HIS A 26 13.91 -5.25 -5.98
C HIS A 26 14.56 -4.39 -7.09
N PRO A 27 15.09 -5.00 -8.17
CA PRO A 27 15.79 -4.26 -9.24
C PRO A 27 14.97 -3.10 -9.83
N PHE A 28 13.66 -3.31 -10.01
CA PHE A 28 12.76 -2.25 -10.48
C PHE A 28 12.70 -1.05 -9.53
N HIS A 29 12.61 -1.29 -8.20
CA HIS A 29 12.59 -0.22 -7.21
C HIS A 29 13.91 0.54 -7.19
N HIS A 30 15.04 -0.16 -7.32
CA HIS A 30 16.35 0.49 -7.41
C HIS A 30 16.45 1.39 -8.64
N ARG A 31 16.09 0.89 -9.84
CA ARG A 31 16.08 1.69 -11.08
C ARG A 31 15.16 2.91 -10.97
N MET A 32 13.96 2.73 -10.40
CA MET A 32 13.00 3.80 -10.20
C MET A 32 13.57 4.89 -9.28
N TYR A 33 14.15 4.49 -8.14
CA TYR A 33 14.71 5.41 -7.16
C TYR A 33 15.96 6.16 -7.68
N THR A 34 16.79 5.50 -8.49
CA THR A 34 17.99 6.10 -9.10
C THR A 34 17.72 6.87 -10.40
N GLY A 35 16.45 7.01 -10.82
CA GLY A 35 16.07 7.75 -12.02
C GLY A 35 16.41 7.06 -13.34
N GLN A 36 16.58 5.74 -13.33
CA GLN A 36 16.95 4.91 -14.49
C GLN A 36 15.74 4.27 -15.20
N CYS A 37 14.52 4.58 -14.77
CA CYS A 37 13.30 4.16 -15.45
C CYS A 37 12.93 5.17 -16.55
N SER A 38 12.42 4.66 -17.66
CA SER A 38 11.77 5.49 -18.67
C SER A 38 10.44 6.04 -18.13
N VAL A 39 9.91 7.07 -18.79
CA VAL A 39 8.60 7.64 -18.45
C VAL A 39 7.49 6.57 -18.49
N ASP A 40 7.55 5.68 -19.48
CA ASP A 40 6.52 4.63 -19.64
C ASP A 40 6.64 3.52 -18.59
N GLU A 41 7.85 3.21 -18.11
CA GLU A 41 8.04 2.30 -16.96
C GLU A 41 7.45 2.90 -15.67
N ILE A 42 7.65 4.21 -15.43
CA ILE A 42 7.07 4.90 -14.28
C ILE A 42 5.53 4.96 -14.39
N ARG A 43 5.00 5.20 -15.59
CA ARG A 43 3.56 5.16 -15.87
C ARG A 43 2.95 3.78 -15.56
N ALA A 44 3.58 2.71 -16.04
CA ALA A 44 3.12 1.35 -15.77
C ALA A 44 3.14 1.03 -14.27
N TRP A 45 4.22 1.41 -13.57
CA TRP A 45 4.31 1.26 -12.12
C TRP A 45 3.21 2.04 -11.39
N ALA A 46 2.95 3.29 -11.76
CA ALA A 46 1.96 4.13 -11.11
C ALA A 46 0.53 3.56 -11.24
N LEU A 47 0.15 3.09 -12.44
CA LEU A 47 -1.14 2.42 -12.66
C LEU A 47 -1.31 1.17 -11.81
N ASN A 48 -0.29 0.30 -11.81
CA ASN A 48 -0.32 -0.94 -11.04
C ASN A 48 -0.31 -0.66 -9.52
N ARG A 49 0.45 0.36 -9.09
CA ARG A 49 0.51 0.75 -7.68
C ARG A 49 -0.79 1.37 -7.21
N PHE A 50 -1.51 2.10 -8.07
CA PHE A 50 -2.86 2.58 -7.76
C PHE A 50 -3.79 1.41 -7.40
N CYS A 51 -3.79 0.33 -8.19
CA CYS A 51 -4.62 -0.85 -7.92
C CYS A 51 -4.30 -1.48 -6.56
N TYR A 52 -3.01 -1.63 -6.25
CA TYR A 52 -2.58 -2.09 -4.92
C TYR A 52 -3.13 -1.19 -3.81
N GLN A 53 -3.02 0.13 -3.95
CA GLN A 53 -3.44 1.09 -2.92
C GLN A 53 -4.96 1.12 -2.73
N ARG A 54 -5.72 0.95 -3.82
CA ARG A 54 -7.18 0.89 -3.78
C ARG A 54 -7.70 -0.32 -3.01
N ILE A 55 -6.97 -1.44 -3.00
CA ILE A 55 -7.39 -2.69 -2.35
C ILE A 55 -7.03 -2.72 -0.85
N ILE A 56 -6.08 -1.89 -0.39
CA ILE A 56 -5.67 -1.84 1.03
C ILE A 56 -6.84 -1.71 2.02
N PRO A 57 -7.78 -0.75 1.86
CA PRO A 57 -8.91 -0.60 2.79
C PRO A 57 -9.86 -1.81 2.80
N GLU A 58 -10.03 -2.50 1.67
CA GLU A 58 -10.78 -3.76 1.61
C GLU A 58 -10.08 -4.86 2.40
N LYS A 59 -8.77 -5.03 2.17
CA LYS A 59 -7.94 -5.95 2.95
C LYS A 59 -7.97 -5.62 4.45
N ASP A 60 -7.89 -4.34 4.83
CA ASP A 60 -7.94 -3.93 6.23
C ASP A 60 -9.33 -4.14 6.85
N SER A 61 -10.40 -4.04 6.07
CA SER A 61 -11.76 -4.40 6.50
C SER A 61 -11.88 -5.90 6.82
N TYR A 62 -11.27 -6.78 6.00
CA TYR A 62 -11.22 -8.22 6.29
C TYR A 62 -10.42 -8.56 7.55
N VAL A 63 -9.32 -7.85 7.81
CA VAL A 63 -8.57 -8.02 9.07
C VAL A 63 -9.41 -7.56 10.25
N MET A 64 -10.00 -6.37 10.16
CA MET A 64 -10.84 -5.79 11.23
C MET A 64 -12.04 -6.68 11.57
N ALA A 65 -12.65 -7.33 10.58
CA ALA A 65 -13.76 -8.28 10.79
C ALA A 65 -13.38 -9.50 11.65
N LYS A 66 -12.08 -9.82 11.77
CA LYS A 66 -11.57 -10.92 12.59
C LYS A 66 -11.12 -10.50 13.99
N LEU A 67 -11.11 -9.20 14.30
CA LEU A 67 -10.68 -8.69 15.60
C LEU A 67 -11.82 -8.81 16.61
N GLU A 68 -11.56 -9.50 17.73
CA GLU A 68 -12.56 -9.76 18.78
C GLU A 68 -12.82 -8.52 19.65
N SER A 69 -11.75 -7.80 20.05
CA SER A 69 -11.83 -6.61 20.89
C SER A 69 -12.38 -5.39 20.14
N VAL A 70 -13.21 -4.59 20.83
CA VAL A 70 -13.71 -3.31 20.34
C VAL A 70 -12.56 -2.30 20.22
N GLU A 71 -11.63 -2.33 21.17
CA GLU A 71 -10.45 -1.48 21.23
C GLU A 71 -9.55 -1.73 20.02
N ASP A 72 -9.24 -3.00 19.73
CA ASP A 72 -8.45 -3.37 18.54
C ASP A 72 -9.12 -2.91 17.25
N ARG A 73 -10.46 -3.05 17.12
CA ARG A 73 -11.19 -2.55 15.96
C ARG A 73 -11.16 -1.02 15.85
N ARG A 74 -11.23 -0.31 16.98
CA ARG A 74 -11.12 1.16 17.01
C ARG A 74 -9.75 1.64 16.59
N GLU A 75 -8.68 0.95 16.97
CA GLU A 75 -7.33 1.27 16.49
C GLU A 75 -7.17 0.89 15.01
N TRP A 76 -7.65 -0.28 14.59
CA TRP A 76 -7.48 -0.76 13.22
C TRP A 76 -8.24 0.07 12.19
N ARG A 77 -9.42 0.62 12.54
CA ARG A 77 -10.24 1.42 11.61
C ARG A 77 -9.48 2.61 11.03
N GLN A 78 -8.52 3.17 11.77
CA GLN A 78 -7.77 4.35 11.33
C GLN A 78 -7.09 4.09 9.98
N ARG A 79 -6.61 2.87 9.73
CA ARG A 79 -5.99 2.49 8.46
C ARG A 79 -6.94 2.62 7.27
N ILE A 80 -8.22 2.31 7.48
CA ILE A 80 -9.26 2.42 6.45
C ILE A 80 -9.55 3.91 6.20
N VAL A 81 -9.77 4.68 7.27
CA VAL A 81 -10.00 6.13 7.20
C VAL A 81 -8.83 6.84 6.51
N ASP A 82 -7.58 6.46 6.81
CA ASP A 82 -6.40 7.04 6.19
C ASP A 82 -6.36 6.81 4.67
N HIS A 83 -6.93 5.71 4.16
CA HIS A 83 -6.93 5.39 2.73
C HIS A 83 -8.17 5.93 2.00
N ASP A 84 -9.35 5.72 2.56
CA ASP A 84 -10.63 6.08 1.94
C ASP A 84 -11.02 7.54 2.21
N GLY A 85 -10.57 8.11 3.33
CA GLY A 85 -11.01 9.39 3.86
C GLY A 85 -12.24 9.25 4.76
N GLU A 86 -12.70 10.37 5.29
CA GLU A 86 -13.99 10.46 5.99
C GLU A 86 -15.13 10.81 5.03
N ILE A 87 -16.38 10.70 5.49
CA ILE A 87 -17.59 10.97 4.67
C ILE A 87 -17.52 12.35 3.99
N ASP A 88 -17.07 13.37 4.71
CA ASP A 88 -16.98 14.75 4.20
C ASP A 88 -15.75 14.99 3.31
N ASP A 89 -14.82 14.01 3.23
CA ASP A 89 -13.60 14.05 2.40
C ASP A 89 -13.68 13.07 1.19
N HIS A 90 -14.85 12.46 0.98
CA HIS A 90 -15.08 11.53 -0.12
C HIS A 90 -14.97 12.26 -1.49
N PRO A 91 -14.31 11.66 -2.51
CA PRO A 91 -13.80 10.30 -2.56
C PRO A 91 -12.33 10.10 -2.14
N GLU A 92 -11.67 11.06 -1.51
CA GLU A 92 -10.21 11.11 -1.65
C GLU A 92 -9.46 11.36 -0.34
N GLY A 93 -9.47 10.38 0.56
CA GLY A 93 -8.45 10.26 1.60
C GLY A 93 -7.05 10.00 1.03
N GLY A 94 -6.32 9.04 1.60
CA GLY A 94 -4.98 8.67 1.15
C GLY A 94 -4.88 8.30 -0.33
N LEU A 95 -5.96 7.78 -0.94
CA LEU A 95 -6.01 7.43 -2.36
C LEU A 95 -5.82 8.64 -3.29
N ARG A 96 -6.17 9.86 -2.84
CA ARG A 96 -5.98 11.13 -3.58
C ARG A 96 -4.61 11.26 -4.20
N ARG A 97 -3.57 10.94 -3.41
CA ARG A 97 -2.17 11.12 -3.81
C ARG A 97 -1.77 10.20 -4.97
N TRP A 98 -2.33 8.99 -5.00
CA TRP A 98 -2.04 8.00 -6.04
C TRP A 98 -2.76 8.35 -7.33
N LEU A 99 -4.00 8.83 -7.22
CA LEU A 99 -4.72 9.32 -8.37
C LEU A 99 -4.07 10.58 -8.96
N ALA A 100 -3.65 11.53 -8.12
CA ALA A 100 -2.92 12.71 -8.55
C ALA A 100 -1.62 12.37 -9.27
N LEU A 101 -0.86 11.38 -8.77
CA LEU A 101 0.34 10.87 -9.42
C LEU A 101 0.04 10.34 -10.83
N THR A 102 -0.99 9.50 -10.99
CA THR A 102 -1.37 8.96 -12.31
C THR A 102 -1.84 10.05 -13.27
N THR A 103 -2.60 11.04 -12.79
CA THR A 103 -3.06 12.17 -13.60
C THR A 103 -1.90 13.01 -14.10
N GLN A 104 -0.91 13.29 -13.23
CA GLN A 104 0.29 14.04 -13.62
C GLN A 104 1.16 13.29 -14.65
N LEU A 105 1.06 11.96 -14.70
CA LEU A 105 1.71 11.13 -15.70
C LEU A 105 0.91 11.05 -17.02
N GLY A 106 -0.25 11.70 -17.11
CA GLY A 106 -1.06 11.85 -18.32
C GLY A 106 -2.20 10.84 -18.45
N PHE A 107 -2.59 10.14 -17.38
CA PHE A 107 -3.73 9.23 -17.41
C PHE A 107 -5.05 9.95 -17.14
N ASP A 108 -6.10 9.52 -17.85
CA ASP A 108 -7.46 9.88 -17.51
C ASP A 108 -7.88 9.26 -16.18
N LYS A 109 -8.57 10.04 -15.34
CA LYS A 109 -9.05 9.59 -14.02
C LYS A 109 -9.99 8.39 -14.13
N GLY A 110 -10.92 8.40 -15.09
CA GLY A 110 -11.86 7.31 -15.30
C GLY A 110 -11.15 6.01 -15.68
N TYR A 111 -10.14 6.10 -16.55
CA TYR A 111 -9.30 4.96 -16.91
C TYR A 111 -8.58 4.37 -15.69
N VAL A 112 -7.92 5.19 -14.87
CA VAL A 112 -7.23 4.73 -13.64
C VAL A 112 -8.20 4.09 -12.66
N MET A 113 -9.34 4.73 -12.40
CA MET A 113 -10.37 4.23 -11.49
C MET A 113 -11.02 2.93 -11.98
N SER A 114 -11.06 2.69 -13.28
CA SER A 114 -11.56 1.43 -13.85
C SER A 114 -10.64 0.24 -13.61
N MET A 115 -9.36 0.50 -13.30
CA MET A 115 -8.29 -0.51 -13.16
C MET A 115 -8.05 -1.39 -14.41
N ASN A 116 -8.72 -1.16 -15.55
CA ASN A 116 -8.60 -1.98 -16.76
C ASN A 116 -7.19 -2.00 -17.39
N GLY A 117 -6.36 -1.00 -17.05
CA GLY A 117 -5.00 -0.86 -17.58
C GLY A 117 -3.92 -1.54 -16.74
N ALA A 118 -4.29 -2.25 -15.67
CA ALA A 118 -3.38 -2.90 -14.72
C ALA A 118 -3.72 -4.40 -14.59
#